data_AF-A0A673KRL3-F1
#
_entry.id   AF-A0A673KRL3-F1
#
_cell.length_a   1.000
_cell.length_b   1.000
_cell.length_c   1.000
_cell.angle_alpha   90.00
_cell.angle_beta   90.00
_cell.angle_gamma   90.00
#
_symmetry.space_group_name_H-M   'P 1'
#
loop_
_entity.id
_entity.type
_entity.pdbx_description
1 polymer ?
#
loop_
_entity_poly.entity_id
_entity_poly.type
_entity_poly.pdbx_seq_one_letter_code
_entity_poly.pdbx_strand_id
1 'polypeptide(L)'
;MPQSKLNLTGLLDPVADQLLNGSTVASRFLRAELELNTQLRMLSFGKPVRYMYNPLEYAWDTHRCYVEKYCREGQNVLFLGMNPGPFGMAQTGVPFGEVKAVRSWLKITGAVGRPAEEHPKRRILGLDCTQSEVSGARFWGFFQELCGETHNFFRHIKHFTTNEQMYLTTTHPLLYYAPHPPSAFHR
;
A
#
# COMPACT_ATOMS: atom_id res chain seq x y z
N MET A 1 28.38 -3.43 16.30
CA MET A 1 27.80 -2.26 15.60
C MET A 1 26.57 -1.82 16.37
N PRO A 2 26.55 -0.65 17.01
CA PRO A 2 25.35 -0.19 17.72
C PRO A 2 24.29 0.23 16.70
N GLN A 3 23.07 -0.27 16.86
CA GLN A 3 21.92 0.19 16.10
C GLN A 3 21.62 1.63 16.50
N SER A 4 21.88 2.58 15.61
CA SER A 4 21.42 3.96 15.75
C SER A 4 19.88 3.95 15.68
N LYS A 5 19.22 4.20 16.82
CA LYS A 5 17.80 4.56 16.82
C LYS A 5 17.68 5.88 16.05
N LEU A 6 17.09 5.86 14.85
CA LEU A 6 16.65 7.09 14.20
C LEU A 6 15.68 7.80 15.16
N ASN A 7 15.95 9.06 15.45
CA ASN A 7 15.08 9.89 16.26
C ASN A 7 14.00 10.49 15.35
N LEU A 8 12.77 10.00 15.48
CA LEU A 8 11.67 10.22 14.54
C LEU A 8 10.79 11.42 14.86
N THR A 9 11.01 12.06 16.01
CA THR A 9 10.22 13.17 16.56
C THR A 9 10.21 14.45 15.73
N GLY A 10 10.83 14.48 14.54
CA GLY A 10 10.82 15.62 13.61
C GLY A 10 10.49 15.28 12.16
N LEU A 11 10.17 14.02 11.86
CA LEU A 11 9.90 13.53 10.49
C LEU A 11 8.42 13.26 10.23
N LEU A 12 7.62 13.09 11.29
CA LEU A 12 6.19 12.92 11.22
C LEU A 12 5.49 14.25 11.51
N ASP A 13 4.40 14.51 10.78
CA ASP A 13 3.50 15.63 11.08
C ASP A 13 3.05 15.54 12.55
N PRO A 14 3.11 16.61 13.37
CA PRO A 14 2.79 16.55 14.80
C PRO A 14 1.43 15.91 15.14
N VAL A 15 0.48 15.99 14.20
CA VAL A 15 -0.84 15.34 14.31
C VAL A 15 -0.74 13.82 14.14
N ALA A 16 0.08 13.33 13.20
CA ALA A 16 0.33 11.91 13.00
C ALA A 16 1.07 11.29 14.19
N ASP A 17 1.99 12.04 14.80
CA ASP A 17 2.79 11.58 15.94
C ASP A 17 1.93 11.35 17.19
N GLN A 18 0.95 12.22 17.46
CA GLN A 18 0.00 12.04 18.57
C GLN A 18 -0.99 10.88 18.34
N LEU A 19 -1.45 10.67 17.09
CA LEU A 19 -2.37 9.58 16.75
C LEU A 19 -1.71 8.19 16.77
N LEU A 20 -0.40 8.11 16.54
CA LEU A 20 0.35 6.85 16.45
C LEU A 20 1.08 6.45 17.75
N ASN A 21 1.00 7.27 18.80
CA ASN A 21 1.54 6.97 20.13
C ASN A 21 0.86 5.79 20.86
N GLY A 22 -0.14 5.15 20.25
CA GLY A 22 -0.69 3.89 20.74
C GLY A 22 0.31 2.73 20.69
N SER A 23 0.17 1.77 21.60
CA SER A 23 1.01 0.56 21.70
C SER A 23 0.48 -0.63 20.89
N THR A 24 -0.46 -0.43 19.96
CA THR A 24 -1.05 -1.53 19.19
C THR A 24 -0.13 -1.96 18.04
N VAL A 25 -0.32 -3.16 17.52
CA VAL A 25 0.39 -3.59 16.30
C VAL A 25 0.05 -2.69 15.11
N ALA A 26 -1.22 -2.26 14.98
CA ALA A 26 -1.66 -1.37 13.91
C ALA A 26 -0.93 -0.02 13.94
N SER A 27 -0.82 0.63 15.11
CA SER A 27 -0.12 1.93 15.23
C SER A 27 1.38 1.79 14.96
N ARG A 28 2.02 0.71 15.42
CA ARG A 28 3.42 0.42 15.11
C ARG A 28 3.63 0.19 13.61
N PHE A 29 2.70 -0.51 12.96
CA PHE A 29 2.76 -0.79 11.53
C PHE A 29 2.62 0.50 10.71
N LEU A 30 1.59 1.30 10.98
CA LEU A 30 1.39 2.60 10.33
C LEU A 30 2.58 3.54 10.54
N ARG A 31 3.18 3.54 11.74
CA ARG A 31 4.41 4.30 11.99
C ARG A 31 5.55 3.84 11.08
N ALA A 32 5.77 2.54 10.96
CA ALA A 32 6.81 2.00 10.08
C ALA A 32 6.57 2.37 8.59
N GLU A 33 5.31 2.38 8.13
CA GLU A 33 4.95 2.82 6.78
C GLU A 33 5.21 4.33 6.57
N LEU A 34 4.92 5.18 7.56
CA LEU A 34 5.24 6.60 7.47
C LEU A 34 6.76 6.87 7.47
N GLU A 35 7.53 6.11 8.25
CA GLU A 35 8.99 6.15 8.23
C GLU A 35 9.53 5.76 6.85
N LEU A 36 9.03 4.65 6.29
CA LEU A 36 9.37 4.19 4.96
C LEU A 36 9.02 5.23 3.90
N ASN A 37 7.81 5.80 3.95
CA ASN A 37 7.38 6.86 3.04
C ASN A 37 8.31 8.05 3.07
N THR A 38 8.83 8.41 4.24
CA THR A 38 9.75 9.54 4.33
C THR A 38 11.10 9.24 3.70
N GLN A 39 11.60 8.02 3.82
CA GLN A 39 12.82 7.60 3.11
C GLN A 39 12.59 7.54 1.60
N LEU A 40 11.43 7.04 1.18
CA LEU A 40 11.05 6.93 -0.23
C LEU A 40 10.89 8.29 -0.92
N ARG A 41 10.42 9.33 -0.21
CA ARG A 41 10.35 10.72 -0.71
C ARG A 41 11.71 11.30 -1.11
N MET A 42 12.79 10.80 -0.52
CA MET A 42 14.15 11.27 -0.82
C MET A 42 14.73 10.65 -2.09
N LEU A 43 14.06 9.63 -2.66
CA LEU A 43 14.52 8.97 -3.88
C LEU A 43 14.12 9.77 -5.12
N SER A 44 15.10 10.01 -6.00
CA SER A 44 14.86 10.59 -7.32
C SER A 44 15.06 9.54 -8.40
N PHE A 45 14.14 9.48 -9.36
CA PHE A 45 14.21 8.52 -10.46
C PHE A 45 14.46 9.23 -11.78
N GLY A 46 15.46 8.75 -12.52
CA GLY A 46 15.73 9.18 -13.89
C GLY A 46 14.81 8.49 -14.90
N LYS A 47 15.04 8.79 -16.19
CA LYS A 47 14.36 8.08 -17.28
C LYS A 47 14.56 6.56 -17.14
N PRO A 48 13.54 5.73 -17.49
CA PRO A 48 12.29 6.10 -18.14
C PRO A 48 11.12 6.48 -17.20
N VAL A 49 11.34 6.60 -15.90
CA VAL A 49 10.30 6.98 -14.93
C VAL A 49 9.87 8.43 -15.17
N ARG A 50 8.57 8.67 -15.30
CA ARG A 50 8.00 10.02 -15.47
C ARG A 50 6.96 10.38 -14.42
N TYR A 51 6.15 9.42 -13.99
CA TYR A 51 5.17 9.62 -12.93
C TYR A 51 5.42 8.62 -11.81
N MET A 52 5.29 9.11 -10.57
CA MET A 52 5.44 8.32 -9.36
C MET A 52 4.21 8.53 -8.50
N TYR A 53 3.53 7.43 -8.19
CA TYR A 53 2.35 7.46 -7.36
C TYR A 53 2.68 6.74 -6.05
N ASN A 54 2.39 7.41 -4.94
CA ASN A 54 2.46 6.84 -3.61
C ASN A 54 1.05 6.82 -2.98
N PRO A 55 0.30 5.71 -3.06
CA PRO A 55 -1.04 5.61 -2.49
C PRO A 55 -1.04 5.78 -0.97
N LEU A 56 0.08 5.55 -0.27
CA LEU A 56 0.12 5.79 1.17
C LEU A 56 0.18 7.28 1.53
N GLU A 57 0.34 8.17 0.55
CA GLU A 57 0.16 9.62 0.76
C GLU A 57 -1.27 10.04 0.42
N TYR A 58 -1.72 9.80 -0.81
CA TYR A 58 -3.00 10.32 -1.27
C TYR A 58 -4.21 9.44 -0.91
N ALA A 59 -4.02 8.16 -0.61
CA ALA A 59 -5.08 7.23 -0.16
C ALA A 59 -4.85 6.79 1.29
N TRP A 60 -4.22 7.64 2.10
CA TRP A 60 -3.87 7.35 3.49
C TRP A 60 -5.09 7.00 4.34
N ASP A 61 -6.21 7.72 4.21
CA ASP A 61 -7.39 7.49 5.05
C ASP A 61 -7.96 6.07 4.88
N THR A 62 -8.09 5.61 3.64
CA THR A 62 -8.58 4.26 3.34
C THR A 62 -7.57 3.20 3.75
N HIS A 63 -6.28 3.45 3.53
CA HIS A 63 -5.21 2.56 3.96
C HIS A 63 -5.18 2.42 5.49
N ARG A 64 -5.19 3.53 6.22
CA ARG A 64 -5.26 3.58 7.68
C ARG A 64 -6.50 2.85 8.20
N CYS A 65 -7.66 3.10 7.60
CA CYS A 65 -8.90 2.38 7.94
C CYS A 65 -8.72 0.85 7.80
N TYR A 66 -8.06 0.39 6.74
CA TYR A 66 -7.74 -1.03 6.54
C TYR A 66 -6.81 -1.58 7.62
N VAL A 67 -5.69 -0.89 7.90
CA VAL A 67 -4.71 -1.34 8.89
C VAL A 67 -5.31 -1.35 10.30
N GLU A 68 -5.99 -0.30 10.72
CA GLU A 68 -6.61 -0.23 12.06
C GLU A 68 -7.68 -1.31 12.24
N LYS A 69 -8.42 -1.63 11.18
CA LYS A 69 -9.48 -2.65 11.23
C LYS A 69 -8.94 -4.08 11.32
N TYR A 70 -7.86 -4.36 10.59
CA TYR A 70 -7.43 -5.73 10.29
C TYR A 70 -6.01 -6.09 10.74
N CYS A 71 -5.16 -5.16 11.15
CA CYS A 71 -3.82 -5.45 11.66
C CYS A 71 -3.86 -5.69 13.17
N ARG A 72 -3.89 -6.95 13.59
CA ARG A 72 -4.05 -7.38 14.99
C ARG A 72 -2.88 -8.23 15.45
N GLU A 73 -2.81 -8.44 16.77
CA GLU A 73 -1.89 -9.41 17.36
C GLU A 73 -2.33 -10.85 17.06
N GLY A 74 -1.39 -11.80 17.07
CA GLY A 74 -1.67 -13.23 16.89
C GLY A 74 -1.83 -13.72 15.44
N GLN A 75 -1.73 -12.82 14.46
CA GLN A 75 -1.69 -13.20 13.04
C GLN A 75 -0.27 -13.65 12.66
N ASN A 76 -0.16 -14.85 12.07
CA ASN A 76 1.11 -15.55 11.84
C ASN A 76 1.44 -15.74 10.36
N VAL A 77 0.49 -15.44 9.46
CA VAL A 77 0.69 -15.51 8.01
C VAL A 77 0.73 -14.10 7.45
N LEU A 78 1.67 -13.82 6.55
CA LEU A 78 1.79 -12.55 5.85
C LEU A 78 1.78 -12.78 4.34
N PHE A 79 0.75 -12.28 3.66
CA PHE A 79 0.75 -12.19 2.20
C PHE A 79 1.44 -10.89 1.76
N LEU A 80 2.30 -11.00 0.75
CA LEU A 80 3.12 -9.91 0.24
C LEU A 80 2.98 -9.78 -1.28
N GLY A 81 2.33 -8.71 -1.73
CA GLY A 81 2.35 -8.29 -3.14
C GLY A 81 3.62 -7.50 -3.49
N MET A 82 3.91 -7.32 -4.78
CA MET A 82 5.06 -6.52 -5.23
C MET A 82 4.78 -5.02 -5.11
N ASN A 83 4.02 -4.45 -6.06
CA ASN A 83 3.73 -3.01 -6.18
C ASN A 83 2.22 -2.79 -6.41
N PRO A 84 1.68 -1.59 -6.11
CA PRO A 84 0.30 -1.26 -6.40
C PRO A 84 -0.03 -1.42 -7.89
N GLY A 85 -1.12 -2.11 -8.20
CA GLY A 85 -1.71 -2.06 -9.52
C GLY A 85 -2.55 -0.79 -9.72
N PRO A 86 -2.75 -0.34 -10.97
CA PRO A 86 -3.31 0.97 -11.29
C PRO A 86 -4.81 1.10 -10.98
N PHE A 87 -5.52 -0.02 -10.82
CA PHE A 87 -6.97 -0.05 -10.62
C PHE A 87 -7.37 -0.70 -9.28
N GLY A 88 -6.40 -1.19 -8.51
CA GLY A 88 -6.56 -1.71 -7.16
C GLY A 88 -5.98 -0.76 -6.15
N MET A 89 -4.83 -1.11 -5.57
CA MET A 89 -4.22 -0.33 -4.48
C MET A 89 -3.94 1.14 -4.84
N ALA A 90 -3.60 1.45 -6.09
CA ALA A 90 -3.44 2.86 -6.50
C ALA A 90 -4.75 3.66 -6.41
N GLN A 91 -5.91 3.01 -6.47
CA GLN A 91 -7.20 3.68 -6.31
C GLN A 91 -7.69 3.65 -4.87
N THR A 92 -7.32 2.64 -4.09
CA THR A 92 -7.99 2.35 -2.82
C THR A 92 -7.09 2.43 -1.60
N GLY A 93 -5.76 2.48 -1.76
CA GLY A 93 -4.80 2.35 -0.66
C GLY A 93 -4.74 0.95 -0.04
N VAL A 94 -5.58 0.00 -0.47
CA VAL A 94 -5.63 -1.37 0.08
C VAL A 94 -4.81 -2.32 -0.80
N PRO A 95 -3.96 -3.18 -0.22
CA PRO A 95 -3.26 -4.24 -0.95
C PRO A 95 -4.20 -5.12 -1.77
N PHE A 96 -3.88 -5.35 -3.05
CA PHE A 96 -4.77 -6.03 -4.00
C PHE A 96 -6.20 -5.42 -4.03
N GLY A 97 -6.32 -4.13 -3.72
CA GLY A 97 -7.56 -3.50 -3.32
C GLY A 97 -8.46 -3.16 -4.49
N GLU A 98 -9.02 -4.17 -5.14
CA GLU A 98 -10.09 -3.99 -6.11
C GLU A 98 -11.30 -3.31 -5.45
N VAL A 99 -11.84 -2.28 -6.12
CA VAL A 99 -12.80 -1.35 -5.52
C VAL A 99 -14.05 -2.04 -4.97
N LYS A 100 -14.62 -3.00 -5.72
CA LYS A 100 -15.83 -3.71 -5.27
C LYS A 100 -15.54 -4.52 -4.02
N ALA A 101 -14.44 -5.26 -3.95
CA ALA A 101 -14.04 -6.04 -2.78
C ALA A 101 -13.77 -5.13 -1.57
N VAL A 102 -13.04 -4.03 -1.79
CA VAL A 102 -12.71 -3.04 -0.75
C VAL A 102 -13.98 -2.43 -0.13
N ARG A 103 -14.94 -2.02 -0.96
CA ARG A 103 -16.19 -1.41 -0.50
C ARG A 103 -17.16 -2.42 0.09
N SER A 104 -17.40 -3.54 -0.60
CA SER A 104 -18.51 -4.43 -0.30
C SER A 104 -18.17 -5.53 0.70
N TRP A 105 -16.93 -6.02 0.72
CA TRP A 105 -16.52 -7.12 1.58
C TRP A 105 -15.62 -6.64 2.72
N LEU A 106 -14.54 -5.91 2.41
CA LEU A 106 -13.65 -5.32 3.43
C LEU A 106 -14.28 -4.15 4.18
N LYS A 107 -15.31 -3.51 3.60
CA LYS A 107 -16.03 -2.37 4.17
C LYS A 107 -15.07 -1.27 4.63
N ILE A 108 -14.13 -0.91 3.75
CA ILE A 108 -13.18 0.19 3.97
C ILE A 108 -13.77 1.48 3.43
N THR A 109 -13.57 2.56 4.17
CA THR A 109 -14.07 3.90 3.87
C THR A 109 -12.97 4.92 4.14
N GLY A 110 -13.02 6.05 3.46
CA GLY A 110 -12.04 7.13 3.63
C GLY A 110 -11.99 8.00 2.38
N ALA A 111 -11.37 9.17 2.50
CA ALA A 111 -11.10 10.00 1.34
C ALA A 111 -9.91 9.44 0.55
N VAL A 112 -9.93 9.64 -0.77
CA VAL A 112 -8.80 9.38 -1.65
C VAL A 112 -8.53 10.65 -2.42
N GLY A 113 -7.37 11.25 -2.20
CA GLY A 113 -6.84 12.39 -2.93
C GLY A 113 -6.23 11.98 -4.27
N ARG A 114 -5.24 12.76 -4.72
CA ARG A 114 -4.53 12.52 -5.98
C ARG A 114 -3.02 12.71 -5.79
N PRO A 115 -2.18 12.03 -6.59
CA PRO A 115 -0.75 12.31 -6.63
C PRO A 115 -0.50 13.72 -7.22
N ALA A 116 0.69 14.27 -6.98
CA ALA A 116 1.07 15.61 -7.42
C ALA A 116 1.02 15.79 -8.95
N GLU A 117 1.47 14.77 -9.70
CA GLU A 117 1.33 14.70 -11.15
C GLU A 117 0.61 13.42 -11.55
N GLU A 118 -0.45 13.54 -12.35
CA GLU A 118 -1.19 12.40 -12.88
C GLU A 118 -0.86 12.13 -14.35
N HIS A 119 -0.58 10.87 -14.66
CA HIS A 119 -0.56 10.41 -16.03
C HIS A 119 -2.00 10.40 -16.60
N PRO A 120 -2.27 10.99 -17.78
CA PRO A 120 -3.63 11.15 -18.33
C PRO A 120 -4.46 9.86 -18.45
N LYS A 121 -3.81 8.72 -18.74
CA LYS A 121 -4.46 7.39 -18.83
C LYS A 121 -4.45 6.57 -17.53
N ARG A 122 -3.99 7.14 -16.40
CA ARG A 122 -3.90 6.48 -15.09
C ARG A 122 -4.34 7.45 -14.00
N ARG A 123 -5.55 8.00 -14.15
CA ARG A 123 -6.13 8.93 -13.17
C ARG A 123 -6.57 8.18 -11.92
N ILE A 124 -6.48 8.84 -10.78
CA ILE A 124 -7.00 8.39 -9.50
C ILE A 124 -8.43 8.90 -9.35
N LEU A 125 -9.36 7.95 -9.34
CA LEU A 125 -10.79 8.17 -9.14
C LEU A 125 -11.24 7.67 -7.75
N GLY A 126 -10.32 7.10 -6.97
CA GLY A 126 -10.62 6.62 -5.63
C GLY A 126 -11.57 5.43 -5.61
N LEU A 127 -12.44 5.40 -4.61
CA LEU A 127 -13.49 4.38 -4.45
C LEU A 127 -14.63 4.47 -5.49
N ASP A 128 -14.60 5.48 -6.36
CA ASP A 128 -15.50 5.66 -7.50
C ASP A 128 -14.91 5.10 -8.81
N CYS A 129 -13.69 4.56 -8.80
CA CYS A 129 -13.11 3.89 -9.96
C CYS A 129 -13.98 2.69 -10.39
N THR A 130 -14.43 2.70 -11.64
CA THR A 130 -15.29 1.65 -12.21
C THR A 130 -14.52 0.49 -12.84
N GLN A 131 -13.19 0.64 -13.00
CA GLN A 131 -12.34 -0.41 -13.52
C GLN A 131 -12.00 -1.41 -12.42
N SER A 132 -12.13 -2.69 -12.72
CA SER A 132 -11.80 -3.77 -11.79
C SER A 132 -10.36 -4.26 -12.03
N GLU A 133 -9.58 -4.34 -10.95
CA GLU A 133 -8.25 -4.94 -10.99
C GLU A 133 -8.37 -6.46 -10.86
N VAL A 134 -8.09 -7.18 -11.94
CA VAL A 134 -8.26 -8.64 -12.03
C VAL A 134 -7.52 -9.38 -10.91
N SER A 135 -6.27 -8.99 -10.62
CA SER A 135 -5.49 -9.62 -9.55
C SER A 135 -6.14 -9.44 -8.18
N GLY A 136 -6.67 -8.25 -7.90
CA GLY A 136 -7.37 -7.96 -6.65
C GLY A 136 -8.71 -8.66 -6.53
N ALA A 137 -9.50 -8.66 -7.61
CA ALA A 137 -10.77 -9.38 -7.69
C ALA A 137 -10.58 -10.88 -7.42
N ARG A 138 -9.55 -11.50 -8.00
CA ARG A 138 -9.24 -12.92 -7.78
C ARG A 138 -8.78 -13.19 -6.36
N PHE A 139 -7.89 -12.36 -5.82
CA PHE A 139 -7.36 -12.54 -4.47
C PHE A 139 -8.46 -12.46 -3.42
N TRP A 140 -9.22 -11.36 -3.42
CA TRP A 140 -10.26 -11.16 -2.40
C TRP A 140 -11.50 -12.00 -2.66
N GLY A 141 -11.84 -12.28 -3.93
CA GLY A 141 -12.94 -13.19 -4.27
C GLY A 141 -12.70 -14.61 -3.73
N PHE A 142 -11.48 -15.13 -3.89
CA PHE A 142 -11.10 -16.44 -3.33
C PHE A 142 -11.29 -16.51 -1.81
N PHE A 143 -10.83 -15.50 -1.07
CA PHE A 143 -10.99 -15.49 0.39
C PHE A 143 -12.41 -15.15 0.84
N GLN A 144 -13.17 -14.40 0.06
CA GLN A 144 -14.59 -14.21 0.30
C GLN A 144 -15.34 -15.54 0.19
N GLU A 145 -15.05 -16.36 -0.82
CA GLU A 145 -15.64 -17.70 -0.97
C GLU A 145 -15.18 -18.66 0.13
N LEU A 146 -13.88 -18.67 0.45
CA LEU A 146 -13.31 -19.59 1.43
C LEU A 146 -13.67 -19.27 2.88
N CYS A 147 -13.70 -17.98 3.24
CA CYS A 147 -13.83 -17.54 4.63
C CYS A 147 -15.22 -16.96 4.96
N GLY A 148 -16.02 -16.62 3.94
CA GLY A 148 -17.30 -15.93 4.12
C GLY A 148 -17.12 -14.51 4.63
N GLU A 149 -16.93 -14.36 5.94
CA GLU A 149 -16.72 -13.08 6.59
C GLU A 149 -15.24 -12.71 6.75
N THR A 150 -14.94 -11.41 6.70
CA THR A 150 -13.56 -10.90 6.84
C THR A 150 -12.91 -11.29 8.16
N HIS A 151 -13.68 -11.43 9.25
CA HIS A 151 -13.12 -11.82 10.55
C HIS A 151 -12.49 -13.22 10.53
N ASN A 152 -12.95 -14.12 9.65
CA ASN A 152 -12.42 -15.47 9.54
C ASN A 152 -11.05 -15.45 8.87
N PHE A 153 -10.91 -14.66 7.80
CA PHE A 153 -9.64 -14.45 7.12
C PHE A 153 -8.61 -13.78 8.04
N PHE A 154 -8.95 -12.64 8.63
CA PHE A 154 -8.02 -11.84 9.43
C PHE A 154 -7.77 -12.41 10.84
N ARG A 155 -8.29 -13.59 11.20
CA ARG A 155 -7.97 -14.23 12.48
C ARG A 155 -6.48 -14.61 12.58
N HIS A 156 -5.89 -15.07 11.48
CA HIS A 156 -4.51 -15.55 11.46
C HIS A 156 -3.62 -14.88 10.39
N ILE A 157 -4.21 -14.04 9.54
CA ILE A 157 -3.56 -13.54 8.34
C ILE A 157 -3.43 -12.02 8.39
N LYS A 158 -2.23 -11.53 8.09
CA LYS A 158 -1.89 -10.17 7.69
C LYS A 158 -1.71 -10.13 6.17
N HIS A 159 -2.07 -9.02 5.54
CA HIS A 159 -1.92 -8.87 4.10
C HIS A 159 -1.51 -7.45 3.73
N PHE A 160 -0.32 -7.33 3.12
CA PHE A 160 0.35 -6.07 2.78
C PHE A 160 1.12 -6.17 1.45
N THR A 161 1.70 -5.06 0.97
CA THR A 161 2.58 -5.00 -0.21
C THR A 161 4.02 -4.71 0.20
N THR A 162 5.03 -5.26 -0.50
CA THR A 162 6.46 -5.05 -0.17
C THR A 162 7.00 -3.71 -0.65
N ASN A 163 6.36 -3.12 -1.66
CA ASN A 163 6.67 -1.78 -2.13
C ASN A 163 5.36 -1.02 -2.34
N GLU A 164 5.35 0.20 -1.84
CA GLU A 164 4.19 1.07 -1.74
C GLU A 164 4.06 2.00 -2.95
N GLN A 165 5.07 2.07 -3.82
CA GLN A 165 5.07 2.98 -4.97
C GLN A 165 4.71 2.30 -6.29
N MET A 166 3.95 3.03 -7.11
CA MET A 166 3.69 2.70 -8.51
C MET A 166 4.44 3.67 -9.43
N TYR A 167 5.22 3.11 -10.36
CA TYR A 167 6.05 3.86 -11.30
C TYR A 167 5.50 3.74 -12.72
N LEU A 168 5.40 4.86 -13.43
CA LEU A 168 4.86 4.93 -14.79
C LEU A 168 5.79 5.70 -15.73
N THR A 169 5.85 5.25 -16.98
CA THR A 169 6.50 5.98 -18.08
C THR A 169 5.50 6.88 -18.82
N THR A 170 6.00 7.67 -19.77
CA THR A 170 5.18 8.47 -20.69
C THR A 170 4.31 7.61 -21.63
N THR A 171 4.75 6.39 -21.98
CA THR A 171 4.16 5.56 -23.06
C THR A 171 3.37 4.33 -22.58
N HIS A 172 3.18 4.17 -21.27
CA HIS A 172 2.22 3.26 -20.60
C HIS A 172 2.64 1.87 -20.07
N PRO A 173 3.89 1.38 -20.15
CA PRO A 173 4.25 0.27 -19.27
C PRO A 173 4.30 0.76 -17.82
N LEU A 174 3.50 0.13 -16.95
CA LEU A 174 3.83 0.07 -15.53
C LEU A 174 5.25 -0.46 -15.42
N LEU A 175 6.11 0.27 -14.71
CA LEU A 175 7.44 -0.22 -14.41
C LEU A 175 7.37 -1.04 -13.13
N TYR A 176 7.52 -2.34 -13.28
CA TYR A 176 7.84 -3.22 -12.17
C TYR A 176 9.36 -3.16 -11.96
N TYR A 177 9.79 -2.47 -10.91
CA TYR A 177 11.15 -2.67 -10.39
C TYR A 177 11.18 -4.03 -9.70
N ALA A 178 11.59 -5.07 -10.42
CA ALA A 178 12.10 -6.27 -9.77
C ALA A 178 13.55 -5.98 -9.40
N PRO A 179 14.00 -6.24 -8.16
CA PRO A 179 15.43 -6.22 -7.87
C PRO A 179 16.10 -7.19 -8.85
N HIS A 180 17.02 -6.69 -9.68
CA HIS A 180 17.87 -7.58 -10.46
C HIS A 180 18.55 -8.54 -9.48
N PRO A 181 18.55 -9.87 -9.73
CA PRO A 181 19.43 -10.74 -8.97
C PRO A 181 20.85 -10.18 -9.13
N PRO A 182 21.67 -10.12 -8.06
CA PRO A 182 23.06 -9.71 -8.19
C PRO A 182 23.66 -10.58 -9.30
N SER A 183 24.18 -9.92 -10.33
CA SER A 183 24.87 -10.56 -11.44
C SER A 183 25.82 -11.60 -10.87
N ALA A 184 25.51 -12.87 -11.09
CA ALA A 184 26.37 -13.97 -10.72
C ALA A 184 27.76 -13.66 -11.29
N PHE A 185 28.78 -13.73 -10.43
CA PHE A 185 30.17 -13.67 -10.82
C PHE A 185 30.39 -14.61 -12.02
N HIS A 186 30.65 -14.03 -13.20
CA HIS A 186 31.31 -14.77 -14.26
C HIS A 186 32.77 -14.93 -13.84
N ARG A 187 33.12 -16.16 -13.44
CA ARG A 187 34.42 -16.78 -13.70
C ARG A 187 34.18 -18.17 -14.24
#